data_AF-A0A8S1X907-F1
#
_entry.id   AF-A0A8S1X907-F1
#
_cell.length_a   1.000
_cell.length_b   1.000
_cell.length_c   1.000
_cell.angle_alpha   90.00
_cell.angle_beta   90.00
_cell.angle_gamma   90.00
#
_symmetry.space_group_name_H-M   'P 1'
#
loop_
_entity.id
_entity.type
_entity.pdbx_description
1 polymer ?
#
loop_
_entity_poly.entity_id
_entity_poly.type
_entity_poly.pdbx_seq_one_letter_code
_entity_poly.pdbx_strand_id
1 'polypeptide(L)'
;MQLDQLITTFGLDSCDEIPFLKLYARKFKISRPSYIAFIVVLLGLACIILGIGRGFFIKIMTLVYPFIMTLEVIETQNYRNAKQWLSYWVIVMIVHLLDDYFYWILYYLPYYHFIKFIFFVLLFHPKTQFAEHFYDAVFHRCYINYQKYIYSSKRISSYNY
;
A
#
# COMPACT_ATOMS: atom_id res chain seq x y z
N MET A 1 26.80 -19.47 24.89
CA MET A 1 26.84 -18.61 26.10
C MET A 1 26.41 -17.17 25.81
N GLN A 2 27.10 -16.39 24.97
CA GLN A 2 26.67 -15.02 24.65
C GLN A 2 25.40 -14.96 23.76
N LEU A 3 25.27 -15.86 22.78
CA LEU A 3 24.11 -15.90 21.89
C LEU A 3 22.84 -16.41 22.61
N ASP A 4 22.99 -17.35 23.54
CA ASP A 4 21.88 -17.84 24.36
C ASP A 4 21.33 -16.75 25.27
N GLN A 5 22.20 -15.91 25.85
CA GLN A 5 21.77 -14.76 26.65
C GLN A 5 20.99 -13.73 25.84
N LEU A 6 21.34 -13.50 24.57
CA LEU A 6 20.57 -12.63 23.69
C LEU A 6 19.19 -13.21 23.39
N ILE A 7 19.10 -14.51 23.10
CA ILE A 7 17.83 -15.19 22.81
C ILE A 7 16.89 -15.13 24.02
N THR A 8 17.40 -15.40 25.22
CA THR A 8 16.61 -15.33 26.46
C THR A 8 16.22 -13.89 26.81
N THR A 9 17.09 -12.90 26.53
CA THR A 9 16.82 -11.47 26.79
C THR A 9 15.73 -10.93 25.86
N PHE A 10 15.72 -11.35 24.59
CA PHE A 10 14.66 -11.00 23.64
C PHE A 10 13.41 -11.88 23.76
N GLY A 11 13.42 -12.89 24.63
CA GLY A 11 12.29 -13.78 24.89
C GLY A 11 11.95 -14.74 23.74
N LEU A 12 12.91 -15.06 22.88
CA LEU A 12 12.71 -15.91 21.70
C LEU A 12 12.65 -17.41 22.03
N ASP A 13 12.83 -17.81 23.30
CA ASP A 13 12.74 -19.22 23.72
C ASP A 13 11.34 -19.80 23.50
N SER A 14 10.29 -18.97 23.58
CA SER A 14 8.91 -19.37 23.27
C SER A 14 8.74 -19.85 21.82
N CYS A 15 9.64 -19.44 20.90
CA CYS A 15 9.61 -19.89 19.51
C CYS A 15 10.08 -21.35 19.36
N ASP A 16 10.74 -21.93 20.35
CA ASP A 16 11.10 -23.36 20.36
C ASP A 16 9.87 -24.26 20.49
N GLU A 17 8.69 -23.75 20.86
CA GLU A 17 7.46 -24.53 20.91
C GLU A 17 6.78 -24.69 19.54
N ILE A 18 7.13 -23.85 18.56
CA ILE A 18 6.46 -23.83 17.26
C ILE A 18 6.85 -25.08 16.44
N PRO A 19 5.88 -25.92 16.02
CA PRO A 19 6.16 -27.17 15.32
C PRO A 19 6.85 -26.96 13.96
N PHE A 20 6.55 -25.85 13.28
CA PHE A 20 7.23 -25.45 12.04
C PHE A 20 8.74 -25.25 12.23
N LEU A 21 9.17 -24.62 13.33
CA LEU A 21 10.58 -24.35 13.57
C LEU A 21 11.38 -25.64 13.84
N LYS A 22 10.77 -26.59 14.56
CA LYS A 22 11.37 -27.90 14.82
C LYS A 22 11.58 -28.71 13.54
N LEU A 23 10.65 -28.63 12.58
CA LEU A 23 10.76 -29.32 11.29
C LEU A 23 11.96 -28.81 10.48
N TYR A 24 12.11 -27.50 10.37
CA TYR A 24 13.23 -26.89 9.66
C TYR A 24 14.56 -27.12 10.40
N ALA A 25 14.59 -26.99 11.73
CA ALA A 25 15.78 -27.26 12.53
C ALA A 25 16.26 -28.71 12.40
N ARG A 26 15.34 -29.68 12.37
CA ARG A 26 15.65 -31.10 12.17
C ARG A 26 16.19 -31.38 10.77
N LYS A 27 15.67 -30.71 9.73
CA LYS A 27 16.15 -30.83 8.34
C LYS A 27 17.59 -30.32 8.18
N PHE A 28 17.94 -29.23 8.87
CA PHE A 28 19.28 -28.62 8.82
C PHE A 28 20.22 -29.07 9.95
N LYS A 29 19.82 -30.04 10.80
CA LYS A 29 20.57 -30.57 11.94
C LYS A 29 21.10 -29.47 12.90
N ILE A 30 20.29 -28.47 13.20
CA ILE A 30 20.66 -27.37 14.09
C ILE A 30 20.29 -27.72 15.54
N SER A 31 21.20 -27.43 16.47
CA SER A 31 21.09 -27.83 17.89
C SER A 31 19.96 -27.16 18.67
N ARG A 32 19.53 -25.95 18.27
CA ARG A 32 18.38 -25.23 18.85
C ARG A 32 17.57 -24.49 17.77
N PRO A 33 16.24 -24.72 17.65
CA PRO A 33 15.38 -24.03 16.67
C PRO A 33 15.32 -22.51 16.85
N SER A 34 15.48 -22.01 18.07
CA SER A 34 15.49 -20.59 18.44
C SER A 34 16.55 -19.76 17.73
N TYR A 35 17.68 -20.35 17.32
CA TYR A 35 18.66 -19.65 16.47
C TYR A 35 18.11 -19.31 15.08
N ILE A 36 17.22 -20.14 14.53
CA ILE A 36 16.58 -19.88 13.23
C ILE A 36 15.62 -18.71 13.36
N ALA A 37 14.82 -18.64 14.43
CA ALA A 37 13.95 -17.49 14.71
C ALA A 37 14.77 -16.20 14.82
N PHE A 38 15.88 -16.23 15.58
CA PHE A 38 16.74 -15.07 15.75
C PHE A 38 17.35 -14.61 14.42
N ILE A 39 17.83 -15.53 13.57
CA ILE A 39 18.35 -15.20 12.24
C ILE A 39 17.25 -14.64 11.34
N VAL A 40 16.03 -15.19 11.36
CA VAL A 40 14.90 -14.70 10.57
C VAL A 40 14.48 -13.29 11.01
N VAL A 41 14.43 -13.03 12.32
CA VAL A 41 14.12 -11.70 12.87
C VAL A 41 15.22 -10.70 12.53
N LEU A 42 16.48 -11.07 12.67
CA LEU A 42 17.62 -10.23 12.32
C LEU A 42 17.65 -9.94 10.82
N LEU A 43 17.40 -10.95 9.98
CA LEU A 43 17.30 -10.81 8.53
C LEU A 43 16.10 -9.92 8.15
N GLY A 44 14.95 -10.08 8.80
CA GLY A 44 13.77 -9.25 8.60
C GLY A 44 14.02 -7.78 8.96
N LEU A 45 14.65 -7.52 10.11
CA LEU A 45 15.06 -6.18 10.53
C LEU A 45 16.11 -5.59 9.57
N ALA A 46 17.09 -6.38 9.15
CA ALA A 46 18.09 -5.97 8.16
C ALA A 46 17.45 -5.65 6.81
N CYS A 47 16.49 -6.43 6.32
CA CYS A 47 15.74 -6.14 5.09
C CYS A 47 14.95 -4.83 5.19
N ILE A 48 14.34 -4.54 6.35
CA ILE A 48 13.64 -3.27 6.61
C ILE A 48 14.61 -2.09 6.58
N ILE A 49 15.79 -2.21 7.22
CA ILE A 49 16.82 -1.16 7.30
C ILE A 49 17.50 -0.93 5.95
N LEU A 50 17.86 -2.01 5.25
CA LEU A 50 18.47 -1.97 3.90
C LEU A 50 17.47 -1.55 2.81
N GLY A 51 16.19 -1.43 3.16
CA GLY A 51 15.13 -1.02 2.24
C GLY A 51 14.76 -2.05 1.17
N ILE A 52 15.28 -3.27 1.29
CA ILE A 52 15.00 -4.39 0.40
C ILE A 52 13.54 -4.81 0.65
N GLY A 53 12.65 -4.47 -0.30
CA GLY A 53 11.22 -4.80 -0.21
C GLY A 53 10.33 -3.73 0.45
N ARG A 54 10.87 -2.57 0.89
CA ARG A 54 10.05 -1.46 1.44
C ARG A 54 8.91 -1.04 0.50
N GLY A 55 9.22 -0.94 -0.80
CA GLY A 55 8.22 -0.62 -1.82
C GLY A 55 7.13 -1.69 -1.96
N PHE A 56 7.46 -2.96 -1.73
CA PHE A 56 6.52 -4.07 -1.84
C PHE A 56 5.52 -4.08 -0.68
N PHE A 57 6.00 -3.94 0.57
CA PHE A 57 5.12 -3.92 1.74
C PHE A 57 4.18 -2.71 1.75
N ILE A 58 4.68 -1.52 1.39
CA ILE A 58 3.85 -0.33 1.27
C ILE A 58 2.79 -0.53 0.18
N LYS A 59 3.18 -1.03 -1.00
CA LYS A 59 2.23 -1.33 -2.10
C LYS A 59 1.15 -2.32 -1.66
N ILE A 60 1.50 -3.38 -0.93
CA ILE A 60 0.53 -4.33 -0.39
C ILE A 60 -0.40 -3.67 0.61
N MET A 61 0.11 -2.89 1.58
CA MET A 61 -0.73 -2.24 2.58
C MET A 61 -1.68 -1.21 1.93
N THR A 62 -1.19 -0.44 0.97
CA THR A 62 -1.95 0.51 0.15
C THR A 62 -2.97 -0.21 -0.75
N LEU A 63 -2.79 -1.49 -1.05
CA LEU A 63 -3.72 -2.27 -1.89
C LEU A 63 -4.77 -3.02 -1.07
N VAL A 64 -4.35 -3.77 -0.05
CA VAL A 64 -5.21 -4.73 0.68
C VAL A 64 -6.32 -4.03 1.45
N TYR A 65 -6.02 -2.96 2.19
CA TYR A 65 -7.03 -2.29 3.01
C TYR A 65 -8.15 -1.64 2.17
N PRO A 66 -7.83 -0.79 1.17
CA PRO A 66 -8.86 -0.23 0.28
C PRO A 66 -9.58 -1.27 -0.56
N PHE A 67 -8.93 -2.39 -0.89
CA PHE A 67 -9.56 -3.49 -1.61
C PHE A 67 -10.69 -4.13 -0.79
N ILE A 68 -10.45 -4.44 0.48
CA ILE A 68 -11.50 -4.99 1.38
C ILE A 68 -12.67 -4.00 1.49
N MET A 69 -12.38 -2.72 1.68
CA MET A 69 -13.43 -1.69 1.77
C MET A 69 -14.19 -1.50 0.46
N THR A 70 -13.52 -1.62 -0.68
CA THR A 70 -14.17 -1.57 -2.00
C THR A 70 -15.12 -2.75 -2.18
N LEU A 71 -14.72 -3.96 -1.76
CA LEU A 71 -15.59 -5.14 -1.77
C LEU A 71 -16.82 -4.94 -0.88
N GLU A 72 -16.63 -4.43 0.34
CA GLU A 72 -17.74 -4.13 1.25
C GLU A 72 -18.74 -3.16 0.61
N VAL A 73 -18.26 -2.12 -0.08
CA VAL A 73 -19.12 -1.15 -0.76
C VAL A 73 -19.88 -1.78 -1.94
N ILE A 74 -19.26 -2.69 -2.67
CA ILE A 74 -19.91 -3.41 -3.79
C ILE A 74 -21.03 -4.29 -3.25
N GLU A 75 -20.77 -5.07 -2.20
CA GLU A 75 -21.75 -5.98 -1.61
C GLU A 75 -22.91 -5.24 -0.90
N THR A 76 -22.59 -4.16 -0.19
CA THR A 76 -23.59 -3.36 0.54
C THR A 76 -24.31 -2.33 -0.32
N GLN A 77 -23.91 -2.17 -1.60
CA GLN A 77 -24.37 -1.13 -2.52
C GLN A 77 -24.33 0.29 -1.92
N ASN A 78 -23.32 0.57 -1.10
CA ASN A 78 -23.20 1.86 -0.41
C ASN A 78 -22.59 2.93 -1.34
N TYR A 79 -23.44 3.53 -2.18
CA TYR A 79 -23.04 4.56 -3.15
C TYR A 79 -22.34 5.77 -2.52
N ARG A 80 -22.65 6.10 -1.25
CA ARG A 80 -22.02 7.22 -0.53
C ARG A 80 -20.53 6.98 -0.30
N ASN A 81 -20.15 5.74 -0.04
CA ASN A 81 -18.75 5.35 0.17
C ASN A 81 -18.06 4.94 -1.12
N ALA A 82 -18.81 4.59 -2.18
CA ALA A 82 -18.25 4.21 -3.48
C ALA A 82 -17.42 5.32 -4.13
N LYS A 83 -17.87 6.58 -4.05
CA LYS A 83 -17.14 7.71 -4.63
C LYS A 83 -15.77 7.89 -3.98
N GLN A 84 -15.67 7.73 -2.67
CA GLN A 84 -14.41 7.82 -1.92
C GLN A 84 -13.38 6.80 -2.41
N TRP A 85 -13.76 5.52 -2.52
CA TRP A 85 -12.84 4.47 -2.94
C TRP A 85 -12.48 4.55 -4.43
N LEU A 86 -13.42 4.92 -5.30
CA LEU A 86 -13.11 5.12 -6.71
C LEU A 86 -12.14 6.29 -6.91
N SER A 87 -12.36 7.39 -6.19
CA SER A 87 -11.48 8.57 -6.20
C SER A 87 -10.07 8.22 -5.69
N TYR A 88 -10.00 7.42 -4.63
CA TYR A 88 -8.75 6.88 -4.10
C TYR A 88 -7.96 6.12 -5.18
N TRP A 89 -8.59 5.17 -5.87
CA TRP A 89 -7.93 4.38 -6.91
C TRP A 89 -7.40 5.26 -8.05
N VAL A 90 -8.17 6.25 -8.50
CA VAL A 90 -7.72 7.17 -9.56
C VAL A 90 -6.46 7.94 -9.13
N ILE A 91 -6.47 8.53 -7.93
CA ILE A 91 -5.34 9.31 -7.43
C ILE A 91 -4.11 8.42 -7.23
N VAL A 92 -4.27 7.22 -6.66
CA VAL A 92 -3.17 6.28 -6.44
C VAL A 92 -2.52 5.86 -7.76
N MET A 93 -3.31 5.59 -8.81
CA MET A 93 -2.78 5.23 -10.12
C MET A 93 -2.00 6.39 -10.75
N ILE A 94 -2.49 7.62 -10.63
CA ILE A 94 -1.78 8.80 -11.14
C ILE A 94 -0.47 9.01 -10.39
N VAL A 95 -0.47 8.90 -9.05
CA VAL A 95 0.76 9.01 -8.26
C VAL A 95 1.76 7.91 -8.63
N HIS A 96 1.30 6.68 -8.85
CA HIS A 96 2.19 5.60 -9.31
C HIS A 96 2.78 5.88 -10.69
N LEU A 97 1.97 6.37 -11.63
CA LEU A 97 2.44 6.74 -12.97
C LEU A 97 3.48 7.86 -12.92
N LEU A 98 3.25 8.88 -12.08
CA LEU A 98 4.18 9.98 -11.86
C LEU A 98 5.47 9.50 -11.19
N ASP A 99 5.38 8.58 -10.22
CA ASP A 99 6.54 7.97 -9.58
C ASP A 99 7.44 7.26 -10.59
N ASP A 100 6.85 6.44 -11.45
CA ASP A 100 7.60 5.67 -12.44
C ASP A 100 8.22 6.58 -13.50
N TYR A 101 7.52 7.65 -13.90
CA TYR A 101 8.01 8.61 -14.90
C TYR A 101 9.08 9.57 -14.35
N PHE A 102 8.90 10.05 -13.12
CA PHE A 102 9.79 11.02 -12.48
C PHE A 102 10.82 10.37 -11.54
N TYR A 103 10.98 9.04 -11.60
CA TYR A 103 11.91 8.28 -10.75
C TYR A 103 13.30 8.94 -10.65
N TRP A 104 13.82 9.40 -11.79
CA TRP A 104 15.13 10.03 -11.89
C TRP A 104 15.24 11.38 -11.15
N ILE A 105 14.17 12.17 -11.07
CA ILE A 105 14.12 13.43 -10.29
C ILE A 105 13.86 13.13 -8.81
N LEU A 106 12.91 12.24 -8.55
CA LEU A 106 12.43 11.93 -7.21
C LEU A 106 13.50 11.23 -6.35
N TYR A 107 14.44 10.52 -6.98
CA TYR A 107 15.60 9.94 -6.32
C TYR A 107 16.50 11.00 -5.65
N TYR A 108 16.61 12.20 -6.25
CA TYR A 108 17.43 13.29 -5.70
C TYR A 108 16.70 14.08 -4.61
N LEU A 109 15.39 13.90 -4.43
CA LEU A 109 14.59 14.64 -3.46
C LEU A 109 14.58 13.91 -2.10
N PRO A 110 15.30 14.41 -1.08
CA PRO A 110 15.23 13.82 0.25
C PRO A 110 13.80 13.96 0.80
N TYR A 111 13.32 12.94 1.53
CA TYR A 111 11.99 12.85 2.16
C TYR A 111 10.78 12.60 1.24
N TYR A 112 10.94 12.48 -0.08
CA TYR A 112 9.82 12.21 -0.98
C TYR A 112 8.96 11.01 -0.56
N HIS A 113 9.61 9.88 -0.25
CA HIS A 113 8.91 8.66 0.16
C HIS A 113 8.12 8.81 1.48
N PHE A 114 8.55 9.69 2.39
CA PHE A 114 7.85 9.95 3.64
C PHE A 114 6.60 10.79 3.41
N ILE A 115 6.72 11.85 2.60
CA ILE A 115 5.59 12.70 2.19
C ILE A 115 4.57 11.85 1.43
N LYS A 116 5.03 10.99 0.51
CA LYS A 116 4.18 10.06 -0.24
C LYS A 116 3.42 9.11 0.69
N PHE A 117 4.08 8.57 1.71
CA PHE A 117 3.43 7.71 2.69
C PHE A 117 2.33 8.45 3.45
N ILE A 118 2.62 9.64 3.98
CA ILE A 118 1.62 10.49 4.65
C ILE A 118 0.45 10.80 3.72
N PHE A 119 0.74 11.15 2.46
CA PHE A 119 -0.28 11.44 1.46
C PHE A 119 -1.22 10.25 1.24
N PHE A 120 -0.70 9.04 1.10
CA PHE A 120 -1.54 7.84 0.99
C PHE A 120 -2.34 7.53 2.25
N VAL A 121 -1.78 7.78 3.44
CA VAL A 121 -2.49 7.64 4.71
C VAL A 121 -3.68 8.57 4.81
N LEU A 122 -3.51 9.83 4.43
CA LEU A 122 -4.60 10.79 4.38
C LEU A 122 -5.68 10.39 3.36
N LEU A 123 -5.28 9.76 2.24
CA LEU A 123 -6.19 9.34 1.18
C LEU A 123 -7.15 8.22 1.60
N PHE A 124 -6.66 7.21 2.34
CA PHE A 124 -7.51 6.10 2.77
C PHE A 124 -8.29 6.38 4.05
N HIS A 125 -8.05 7.52 4.73
CA HIS A 125 -8.70 7.83 6.00
C HIS A 125 -10.23 7.94 5.82
N PRO A 126 -11.03 7.00 6.38
CA PRO A 126 -12.44 6.84 6.01
C PRO A 126 -13.35 7.95 6.56
N LYS A 127 -12.94 8.65 7.63
CA LYS A 127 -13.78 9.68 8.27
C LYS A 127 -13.75 11.05 7.60
N THR A 128 -12.70 11.37 6.84
CA THR A 128 -12.49 12.72 6.28
C THR A 128 -12.86 12.83 4.80
N GLN A 129 -13.24 11.72 4.16
CA GLN A 129 -13.54 11.66 2.72
C GLN A 129 -12.53 12.42 1.84
N PHE A 130 -11.25 12.37 2.23
CA PHE A 130 -10.22 13.25 1.67
C PHE A 130 -9.96 12.97 0.18
N ALA A 131 -10.06 11.70 -0.24
CA ALA A 131 -9.91 11.31 -1.64
C ALA A 131 -11.00 11.92 -2.52
N GLU A 132 -12.25 11.96 -2.05
CA GLU A 132 -13.36 12.61 -2.76
C GLU A 132 -13.12 14.12 -2.93
N HIS A 133 -12.77 14.81 -1.83
CA HIS A 133 -12.49 16.24 -1.88
C HIS A 133 -11.31 16.58 -2.79
N PHE A 134 -10.24 15.79 -2.75
CA PHE A 134 -9.09 15.97 -3.62
C PHE A 134 -9.46 15.71 -5.09
N TYR A 135 -10.27 14.70 -5.37
CA TYR A 135 -10.75 14.41 -6.71
C TYR A 135 -11.60 15.56 -7.27
N ASP A 136 -12.54 16.05 -6.47
CA ASP A 136 -13.40 17.18 -6.86
C ASP A 136 -12.59 18.46 -7.07
N ALA A 137 -11.53 18.70 -6.28
CA ALA A 137 -10.66 19.86 -6.45
C ALA A 137 -9.85 19.80 -7.76
N VAL A 138 -9.31 18.62 -8.09
CA VAL A 138 -8.35 18.46 -9.20
C VAL A 138 -9.03 18.10 -10.51
N PHE A 139 -9.95 17.13 -10.51
CA PHE A 139 -10.47 16.51 -11.74
C PHE A 139 -11.84 17.03 -12.16
N HIS A 140 -12.62 17.63 -11.26
CA HIS A 140 -13.96 18.13 -11.59
C HIS A 140 -13.94 19.15 -12.73
N ARG A 141 -12.94 20.04 -12.75
CA ARG A 141 -12.77 21.04 -13.82
C ARG A 141 -12.48 20.39 -15.18
N CYS A 142 -11.62 19.37 -15.21
CA CYS A 142 -11.31 18.62 -16.43
C CYS A 142 -12.53 17.84 -16.94
N TYR A 143 -13.27 17.20 -16.03
CA TYR A 143 -14.44 16.42 -16.38
C TYR A 143 -15.56 17.28 -17.00
N ILE A 144 -15.85 18.46 -16.44
CA ILE A 144 -16.87 19.37 -16.99
C ILE A 144 -16.53 19.80 -18.43
N ASN A 145 -15.28 20.12 -18.70
CA ASN A 145 -14.85 20.55 -20.04
C ASN A 145 -14.95 19.40 -21.05
N TYR A 146 -14.57 18.19 -20.65
CA TYR A 146 -14.73 16.99 -21.48
C TYR A 146 -16.19 16.65 -21.74
N GLN A 147 -17.04 16.73 -20.71
CA GLN A 147 -18.47 16.50 -20.85
C GLN A 147 -19.08 17.46 -21.86
N LYS A 148 -18.79 18.77 -21.77
CA LYS A 148 -19.29 19.77 -22.72
C LYS A 148 -18.96 19.44 -24.17
N TYR A 149 -17.76 18.91 -24.44
CA TYR A 149 -17.33 18.48 -25.77
C TYR A 149 -18.12 17.27 -26.29
N ILE A 150 -18.39 16.26 -25.46
CA ILE A 150 -19.20 15.10 -25.87
C ILE A 150 -20.66 15.50 -26.15
N TYR A 151 -21.23 16.38 -25.33
CA TYR A 151 -22.62 16.80 -25.54
C TYR A 151 -22.78 17.71 -26.76
N SER A 152 -21.76 18.48 -27.15
CA SER A 152 -21.79 19.24 -28.41
C SER A 152 -21.69 18.30 -29.61
N SER A 153 -20.82 17.30 -29.58
CA SER A 153 -20.68 16.34 -30.69
C SER A 153 -21.92 15.47 -30.88
N LYS A 154 -22.54 14.97 -29.80
CA LYS A 154 -23.82 14.24 -29.88
C LYS A 154 -24.96 15.10 -30.43
N ARG A 155 -25.05 16.39 -30.04
CA ARG A 155 -26.05 17.31 -30.58
C ARG A 155 -25.88 17.52 -32.08
N ILE A 156 -24.66 17.72 -32.55
CA ILE A 156 -24.38 17.89 -33.99
C ILE A 156 -24.77 16.63 -34.78
N SER A 157 -24.49 15.43 -34.23
CA SER A 157 -24.91 14.17 -34.85
C SER A 157 -26.43 13.99 -34.92
N SER A 158 -27.22 14.57 -34.01
CA SER A 158 -28.68 14.48 -34.03
C SER A 158 -29.38 15.47 -34.98
N TYR A 159 -28.67 16.46 -35.54
CA TYR A 159 -29.21 17.39 -36.55
C TYR A 159 -28.90 16.96 -38.00
N ASN A 160 -28.07 15.92 -38.18
CA ASN A 160 -27.65 15.41 -39.49
C ASN A 160 -28.46 14.17 -39.94
N TYR A 161 -29.62 13.91 -39.31
CA TYR A 161 -30.63 12.93 -39.69
C TYR A 161 -32.01 13.60 -39.62
#